data_AF-A0A9X3GJK1-F1
#
_entry.id   AF-A0A9X3GJK1-F1
#
_cell.length_a   1.000
_cell.length_b   1.000
_cell.length_c   1.000
_cell.angle_alpha   90.00
_cell.angle_beta   90.00
_cell.angle_gamma   90.00
#
_symmetry.space_group_name_H-M   'P 1'
#
loop_
_entity.id
_entity.type
_entity.pdbx_description
1 polymer ?
#
loop_
_entity_poly.entity_id
_entity_poly.type
_entity_poly.pdbx_seq_one_letter_code
_entity_poly.pdbx_strand_id
1 'polypeptide(L)'
;MKQTLLSLCGALACLPLAAHAQSPTDPAAPVPSVQYRSVFKDTPTGVETETLDWKAANAQVGQFLRGHIDILKWEAAQQKHAPATPAATESGKP
;
A
#
# COMPACT_ATOMS: atom_id res chain seq x y z
N MET A 1 27.51 25.05 64.41
CA MET A 1 28.91 25.48 64.18
C MET A 1 29.44 24.74 62.97
N LYS A 2 29.73 25.50 61.90
CA LYS A 2 30.83 25.34 60.93
C LYS A 2 31.33 23.91 60.62
N GLN A 3 31.19 23.45 59.37
CA GLN A 3 32.28 23.53 58.38
C GLN A 3 31.89 22.98 57.01
N THR A 4 32.01 23.87 56.03
CA THR A 4 32.07 23.68 54.59
C THR A 4 33.29 22.85 54.22
N LEU A 5 33.14 21.86 53.34
CA LEU A 5 34.21 21.48 52.43
C LEU A 5 33.63 21.21 51.04
N LEU A 6 33.94 22.13 50.13
CA LEU A 6 33.91 21.96 48.69
C LEU A 6 34.61 20.64 48.32
N SER A 7 33.96 19.79 47.53
CA SER A 7 34.65 18.91 46.60
C SER A 7 33.98 19.04 45.24
N LEU A 8 34.67 19.77 44.37
CA LEU A 8 34.37 19.95 42.96
C LEU A 8 35.03 18.76 42.24
N CYS A 9 34.27 17.79 41.75
CA CYS A 9 34.81 16.74 40.89
C CYS A 9 33.69 16.12 40.04
N GLY A 10 33.91 16.01 38.73
CA GLY A 10 33.11 15.15 37.86
C GLY A 10 32.29 15.88 36.82
N ALA A 11 32.97 16.47 35.84
CA ALA A 11 32.38 16.72 34.53
C ALA A 11 31.94 15.39 33.87
N LEU A 12 31.07 15.52 32.87
CA LEU A 12 30.60 14.48 31.94
C LEU A 12 29.62 13.43 32.49
N ALA A 13 28.33 13.78 32.42
CA ALA A 13 27.30 12.80 32.09
C ALA A 13 26.70 13.11 30.71
N CYS A 14 27.54 13.36 29.71
CA CYS A 14 27.19 13.03 28.33
C CYS A 14 27.35 11.51 28.21
N LEU A 15 26.33 10.76 28.62
CA LEU A 15 26.20 9.36 28.24
C LEU A 15 26.15 9.35 26.70
N PRO A 16 27.03 8.60 26.02
CA PRO A 16 27.01 8.57 24.58
C PRO A 16 25.68 7.97 24.16
N LEU A 17 24.97 8.68 23.29
CA LEU A 17 23.95 8.09 22.45
C LEU A 17 24.64 7.12 21.49
N ALA A 18 25.17 6.00 22.01
CA ALA A 18 25.50 4.84 21.22
C ALA A 18 24.19 4.14 20.86
N ALA A 19 23.35 4.86 20.10
CA ALA A 19 22.32 4.24 19.30
C ALA A 19 23.06 3.41 18.25
N HIS A 20 23.30 2.15 18.60
CA HIS A 20 23.57 1.00 17.73
C HIS A 20 23.64 1.35 16.24
N ALA A 21 24.79 1.84 15.78
CA ALA A 21 25.12 1.87 14.36
C ALA A 21 25.45 0.43 13.96
N GLN A 22 24.42 -0.42 13.82
CA GLN A 22 24.59 -1.75 13.25
C GLN A 22 25.01 -1.58 11.80
N SER A 23 26.13 -2.20 11.41
CA SER A 23 26.55 -2.19 10.02
C SER A 23 25.49 -2.90 9.20
N PRO A 24 24.84 -2.25 8.21
CA PRO A 24 23.83 -2.89 7.37
C PRO A 24 24.38 -4.08 6.57
N THR A 25 25.70 -4.21 6.51
CA THR A 25 26.44 -5.24 5.79
C THR A 25 26.99 -6.36 6.69
N ASP A 26 26.77 -6.31 8.00
CA ASP A 26 27.18 -7.41 8.91
C ASP A 26 26.19 -8.58 8.80
N PRO A 27 26.60 -9.76 8.30
CA PRO A 27 25.72 -10.91 8.18
C PRO A 27 25.29 -11.51 9.53
N ALA A 28 25.98 -11.18 10.63
CA ALA A 28 25.61 -11.62 11.98
C ALA A 28 24.65 -10.64 12.68
N ALA A 29 24.30 -9.51 12.05
CA ALA A 29 23.38 -8.55 12.62
C ALA A 29 21.97 -9.18 12.78
N PRO A 30 21.31 -9.02 13.94
CA PRO A 30 19.96 -9.53 14.15
C PRO A 30 18.97 -8.85 13.18
N VAL A 31 18.23 -9.66 12.43
CA VAL A 31 17.20 -9.20 11.51
C VAL A 31 15.84 -9.15 12.23
N PRO A 32 15.14 -8.01 12.25
CA PRO A 32 13.79 -7.93 12.79
C PRO A 32 12.83 -8.86 12.01
N SER A 33 11.90 -9.50 12.72
CA SER A 33 10.88 -10.34 12.08
C SER A 33 9.96 -9.52 11.18
N VAL A 34 9.83 -9.92 9.91
CA VAL A 34 8.87 -9.30 8.98
C VAL A 34 7.48 -9.90 9.19
N GLN A 35 6.48 -9.05 9.41
CA GLN A 35 5.09 -9.47 9.47
C GLN A 35 4.54 -9.60 8.04
N TYR A 36 4.16 -10.81 7.65
CA TYR A 36 3.51 -11.05 6.36
C TYR A 36 2.07 -10.56 6.39
N ARG A 37 1.69 -9.67 5.46
CA ARG A 37 0.31 -9.24 5.22
C ARG A 37 -0.09 -9.60 3.80
N SER A 38 -1.01 -10.55 3.66
CA SER A 38 -1.57 -10.89 2.35
C SER A 38 -2.40 -9.72 1.80
N VAL A 39 -2.11 -9.32 0.57
CA VAL A 39 -2.96 -8.37 -0.19
C VAL A 39 -4.32 -8.98 -0.54
N PHE A 40 -4.45 -10.31 -0.46
CA PHE A 40 -5.67 -11.03 -0.73
C PHE A 40 -6.57 -11.20 0.49
N LYS A 41 -6.16 -10.70 1.66
CA LYS A 41 -6.93 -10.86 2.91
C LYS A 41 -8.36 -10.33 2.77
N ASP A 42 -8.51 -9.22 2.05
CA ASP A 42 -9.78 -8.52 1.85
C ASP A 42 -10.37 -8.77 0.44
N THR A 43 -9.77 -9.68 -0.33
CA THR A 43 -10.25 -10.03 -1.67
C THR A 43 -11.41 -11.03 -1.56
N PRO A 44 -12.51 -10.83 -2.30
CA PRO A 44 -13.59 -11.81 -2.37
C PRO A 44 -13.04 -13.19 -2.72
N THR A 45 -13.29 -14.16 -1.86
CA THR A 45 -12.89 -15.55 -2.10
C THR A 45 -13.98 -16.25 -2.90
N GLY A 46 -13.64 -16.75 -4.08
CA GLY A 46 -14.56 -17.47 -4.96
C GLY A 46 -13.83 -18.04 -6.16
N VAL A 47 -14.41 -19.06 -6.78
CA VAL A 47 -14.03 -19.48 -8.13
C VAL A 47 -14.85 -18.61 -9.08
N GLU A 48 -14.22 -17.96 -10.05
CA GLU A 48 -14.92 -17.27 -11.14
C GLU A 48 -15.89 -18.27 -11.80
N THR A 49 -17.19 -18.07 -11.59
CA THR A 49 -18.22 -18.97 -12.12
C THR A 49 -18.57 -18.67 -13.56
N GLU A 50 -18.17 -17.49 -14.05
CA GLU A 50 -18.43 -17.06 -15.41
C GLU A 50 -17.45 -17.69 -16.39
N THR A 51 -17.99 -18.44 -17.36
CA THR A 51 -17.22 -18.88 -18.53
C THR A 51 -17.39 -17.85 -19.63
N LEU A 52 -16.33 -17.11 -19.93
CA LEU A 52 -16.29 -16.16 -21.04
C LEU A 52 -15.65 -16.80 -22.28
N ASP A 53 -16.14 -16.45 -23.47
CA ASP A 53 -15.49 -16.82 -24.73
C ASP A 53 -14.20 -16.02 -24.90
N TRP A 54 -13.07 -16.71 -24.64
CA TRP A 54 -11.73 -16.12 -24.74
C TRP A 54 -11.44 -15.51 -26.11
N LYS A 55 -11.99 -16.10 -27.19
CA LYS A 55 -11.75 -15.62 -28.56
C LYS A 55 -12.48 -14.33 -28.81
N ALA A 56 -13.73 -14.25 -28.36
CA ALA A 56 -14.53 -13.03 -28.46
C ALA A 56 -13.91 -11.90 -27.63
N ALA A 57 -13.50 -12.18 -26.39
CA ALA A 57 -12.84 -11.18 -25.52
C ALA A 57 -11.56 -10.62 -26.18
N ASN A 58 -10.73 -11.49 -26.75
CA ASN A 58 -9.52 -11.07 -27.45
C ASN A 58 -9.84 -10.27 -28.73
N ALA A 59 -10.89 -10.62 -29.46
CA ALA A 59 -11.33 -9.87 -30.63
C ALA A 59 -11.80 -8.45 -30.25
N GLN A 60 -12.48 -8.29 -29.12
CA GLN A 60 -12.90 -6.99 -28.60
C GLN A 60 -11.70 -6.09 -28.26
N VAL A 61 -10.65 -6.64 -27.63
CA VAL A 61 -9.41 -5.90 -27.39
C VAL A 61 -8.69 -5.58 -28.71
N GLY A 62 -8.72 -6.52 -29.67
CA GLY A 62 -8.08 -6.38 -30.98
C GLY A 62 -8.67 -5.30 -31.89
N GLN A 63 -9.84 -4.73 -31.58
CA GLN A 63 -10.46 -3.67 -32.40
C GLN A 63 -9.68 -2.33 -32.35
N PHE A 64 -8.84 -2.14 -31.33
CA PHE A 64 -8.07 -0.90 -31.12
C PHE A 64 -6.76 -0.91 -31.93
N LEU A 65 -6.87 -0.88 -33.26
CA LEU A 65 -5.74 -1.06 -34.19
C LEU A 65 -4.64 0.01 -34.05
N ARG A 66 -5.00 1.24 -33.66
CA ARG A 66 -4.03 2.33 -33.47
C ARG A 66 -3.55 2.44 -32.01
N GLY A 67 -3.88 1.45 -31.17
CA GLY A 67 -3.51 1.40 -29.76
C GLY A 67 -4.13 2.53 -28.95
N HIS A 68 -3.28 3.26 -28.20
CA HIS A 68 -3.71 4.23 -27.18
C HIS A 68 -4.68 5.31 -27.68
N ILE A 69 -4.51 5.81 -28.90
CA ILE A 69 -5.40 6.85 -29.46
C ILE A 69 -6.83 6.34 -29.63
N ASP A 70 -7.02 5.08 -29.99
CA ASP A 70 -8.37 4.51 -30.16
C ASP A 70 -9.03 4.25 -28.79
N ILE A 71 -8.23 3.90 -27.77
CA ILE A 71 -8.69 3.77 -26.38
C ILE A 71 -9.20 5.12 -25.86
N LEU A 72 -8.43 6.20 -26.01
CA LEU A 72 -8.86 7.54 -25.57
C LEU A 72 -10.15 8.00 -26.25
N LYS A 73 -10.30 7.71 -27.55
CA LYS A 73 -11.54 8.02 -28.28
C LYS A 73 -12.71 7.19 -27.76
N TRP A 74 -12.49 5.92 -27.47
CA TRP A 74 -13.50 5.03 -26.90
C TRP A 74 -13.93 5.49 -25.51
N GLU A 75 -13.00 5.83 -24.61
CA GLU A 75 -13.30 6.38 -23.29
C GLU A 75 -14.11 7.68 -23.38
N ALA A 76 -13.70 8.60 -24.26
CA ALA A 76 -14.41 9.86 -24.49
C ALA A 76 -15.84 9.65 -25.05
N ALA A 77 -16.06 8.58 -25.81
CA ALA A 77 -17.40 8.19 -26.25
C ALA A 77 -18.23 7.60 -25.10
N GLN A 78 -17.64 6.75 -24.27
CA GLN A 78 -18.32 6.14 -23.11
C GLN A 78 -18.79 7.17 -22.09
N GLN A 79 -18.02 8.25 -21.86
CA GLN A 79 -18.43 9.35 -20.99
C GLN A 79 -19.72 10.05 -21.43
N LYS A 80 -20.03 10.05 -22.74
CA LYS A 80 -21.28 10.61 -23.28
C LYS A 80 -22.48 9.67 -23.12
N HIS A 81 -22.22 8.39 -22.85
CA HIS A 81 -23.21 7.33 -22.74
C HIS A 81 -23.36 6.79 -21.32
N ALA A 82 -22.68 7.39 -20.32
CA ALA A 82 -22.82 6.99 -18.93
C ALA A 82 -24.29 7.14 -18.50
N PRO A 83 -24.99 6.04 -18.18
CA PRO A 83 -26.33 6.14 -17.61
C PRO A 83 -26.23 6.82 -16.24
N ALA A 84 -27.23 7.63 -15.89
CA ALA A 84 -27.34 8.21 -14.57
C ALA A 84 -27.27 7.08 -13.52
N THR A 85 -26.34 7.19 -12.58
CA THR A 85 -26.19 6.27 -11.46
C THR A 85 -27.56 6.02 -10.81
N PRO A 86 -28.04 4.77 -10.69
CA PRO A 86 -29.22 4.50 -9.90
C PRO A 86 -28.92 4.94 -8.46
N ALA A 87 -29.70 5.88 -7.95
CA ALA A 87 -29.62 6.27 -6.54
C ALA A 87 -29.75 5.00 -5.70
N ALA A 88 -28.73 4.72 -4.87
CA ALA A 88 -28.82 3.67 -3.89
C ALA A 88 -30.05 3.94 -3.03
N THR A 89 -31.06 3.09 -3.15
CA THR A 89 -32.16 3.04 -2.18
C THR A 89 -31.54 2.58 -0.87
N GLU A 90 -31.19 3.54 -0.02
CA GLU A 90 -31.09 3.34 1.42
C GLU A 90 -32.45 2.86 1.92
N SER A 91 -32.71 1.56 1.86
CA SER A 91 -33.78 0.98 2.67
C SER A 91 -33.21 0.76 4.07
N GLY A 92 -33.38 1.77 4.92
CA GLY A 92 -33.39 1.60 6.37
C GLY A 92 -34.37 0.49 6.76
N LYS A 93 -33.94 -0.42 7.65
CA LYS A 93 -34.26 -0.39 9.10
C LYS A 93 -35.47 -1.32 9.38
N PRO A 94 -35.71 -1.89 10.59
CA PRO A 94 -35.05 -1.78 11.91
C PRO A 94 -34.22 -2.96 12.40
#